data_AF-A0A7J9RA73-F1
#
_entry.id   AF-A0A7J9RA73-F1
#
_cell.length_a   1.000
_cell.length_b   1.000
_cell.length_c   1.000
_cell.angle_alpha   90.00
_cell.angle_beta   90.00
_cell.angle_gamma   90.00
#
_symmetry.space_group_name_H-M   'P 1'
#
loop_
_entity.id
_entity.type
_entity.pdbx_description
1 polymer ?
#
loop_
_entity_poly.entity_id
_entity_poly.type
_entity_poly.pdbx_seq_one_letter_code
_entity_poly.pdbx_strand_id
1 'polypeptide(L)'
;MAAGIDDISIYIPRLYVDASDFAEARGLDPEKLQKGLGVSKMAIVDTNQDPACLAANACLTIMKNNKMSPEDIGRLYVSTESSFDE
;
A
#
# COMPACT_ATOMS: atom_id res chain seq x y z
N MET A 1 -3.04 31.83 -5.52
CA MET A 1 -2.95 30.46 -6.08
C MET A 1 -3.40 29.53 -4.97
N ALA A 2 -4.40 28.69 -5.19
CA ALA A 2 -4.80 27.70 -4.20
C ALA A 2 -3.82 26.52 -4.28
N ALA A 3 -3.34 26.04 -3.13
CA ALA A 3 -2.52 24.84 -3.03
C ALA A 3 -3.36 23.73 -2.39
N GLY A 4 -3.20 22.51 -2.87
CA GLY A 4 -3.99 21.36 -2.41
C GLY A 4 -3.48 20.06 -3.02
N ILE A 5 -4.31 19.02 -2.94
CA ILE A 5 -4.07 17.73 -3.58
C ILE A 5 -4.72 17.76 -4.96
N ASP A 6 -3.93 17.70 -6.02
CA ASP A 6 -4.42 17.68 -7.40
C ASP A 6 -4.85 16.26 -7.84
N ASP A 7 -4.11 15.22 -7.43
CA ASP A 7 -4.40 13.81 -7.74
C ASP A 7 -3.79 12.86 -6.68
N ILE A 8 -4.30 11.63 -6.58
CA ILE A 8 -3.84 10.57 -5.67
C ILE A 8 -3.79 9.24 -6.41
N SER A 9 -2.68 8.52 -6.28
CA SER A 9 -2.57 7.10 -6.65
C SER A 9 -2.23 6.25 -5.43
N ILE A 10 -2.65 4.98 -5.50
CA ILE A 10 -2.38 3.99 -4.46
C ILE A 10 -1.90 2.71 -5.16
N TYR A 11 -0.92 2.04 -4.56
CA TYR A 11 -0.53 0.69 -4.93
C TYR A 11 -0.70 -0.25 -3.73
N ILE A 12 -1.50 -1.30 -3.92
CA ILE A 12 -1.72 -2.36 -2.93
C ILE A 12 -1.15 -3.66 -3.52
N PRO A 13 -0.36 -4.44 -2.76
CA PRO A 13 0.09 -5.77 -3.19
C PRO A 13 -1.08 -6.68 -3.59
N ARG A 14 -0.83 -7.60 -4.52
CA ARG A 14 -1.88 -8.49 -5.06
C ARG A 14 -2.11 -9.74 -4.22
N LEU A 15 -1.11 -10.18 -3.47
CA LEU A 15 -1.25 -11.32 -2.57
C LEU A 15 -2.02 -10.89 -1.33
N TYR A 16 -2.86 -11.77 -0.83
CA TYR A 16 -3.56 -11.57 0.43
C TYR A 16 -3.71 -12.88 1.19
N VAL A 17 -3.92 -12.77 2.50
CA VAL A 17 -4.37 -13.87 3.35
C VAL A 17 -5.82 -13.60 3.72
N ASP A 18 -6.69 -14.61 3.57
CA ASP A 18 -8.08 -14.50 4.00
C ASP A 18 -8.14 -14.47 5.54
N ALA A 19 -8.96 -13.59 6.11
CA ALA A 19 -9.06 -13.46 7.56
C ALA A 19 -9.60 -14.73 8.22
N SER A 20 -10.49 -15.48 7.56
CA SER A 20 -10.97 -16.76 8.09
C SER A 20 -9.85 -17.78 8.14
N ASP A 21 -9.13 -17.97 7.04
CA ASP A 21 -8.01 -18.92 6.96
C ASP A 21 -6.93 -18.58 7.99
N PHE A 22 -6.62 -17.28 8.17
CA PHE A 22 -5.67 -16.82 9.18
C PHE A 22 -6.16 -17.12 10.61
N ALA A 23 -7.44 -16.88 10.90
CA ALA A 23 -8.01 -17.17 12.22
C ALA A 23 -7.95 -18.67 12.53
N GLU A 24 -8.40 -19.51 11.59
CA GLU A 24 -8.39 -20.96 11.74
C GLU A 24 -6.96 -21.50 11.97
N ALA A 25 -5.98 -21.03 11.18
CA ALA A 25 -4.58 -21.39 11.34
C ALA A 25 -3.99 -20.95 12.70
N ARG A 26 -4.59 -19.95 13.35
CA ARG A 26 -4.20 -19.46 14.69
C ARG A 26 -5.07 -20.03 15.83
N GLY A 27 -6.02 -20.92 15.54
CA GLY A 27 -6.96 -21.45 16.53
C GLY A 27 -7.91 -20.39 17.11
N LEU A 28 -8.18 -19.34 16.33
CA LEU A 28 -9.08 -18.25 16.68
C LEU A 28 -10.42 -18.45 15.96
N ASP A 29 -11.49 -17.94 16.58
CA ASP A 29 -12.79 -17.84 15.92
C ASP A 29 -12.73 -16.80 14.78
N PRO A 30 -12.99 -17.19 13.52
CA PRO A 30 -12.99 -16.28 12.36
C PRO A 30 -13.83 -15.01 12.54
N GLU A 31 -14.94 -15.13 13.27
CA GLU A 31 -15.87 -14.02 13.52
C GLU A 31 -15.22 -12.87 14.30
N LYS A 32 -14.19 -13.15 15.10
CA LYS A 32 -13.43 -12.11 15.81
C LYS A 32 -12.70 -11.18 14.86
N LEU A 33 -12.17 -11.68 13.75
CA LEU A 33 -11.50 -10.85 12.74
C LEU A 33 -12.52 -10.20 11.81
N GLN A 34 -13.46 -10.99 11.27
CA GLN A 34 -14.39 -10.51 10.26
C GLN A 34 -15.45 -9.55 10.80
N LYS A 35 -16.13 -9.89 11.90
CA LYS A 35 -17.13 -9.01 12.53
C LYS A 35 -16.56 -8.18 13.65
N GLY A 36 -15.65 -8.74 14.44
CA GLY A 36 -15.04 -8.03 15.56
C GLY A 36 -14.13 -6.87 15.13
N LEU A 37 -13.26 -7.10 14.14
CA LEU A 37 -12.34 -6.07 13.60
C LEU A 37 -12.75 -5.51 12.24
N GLY A 38 -13.71 -6.13 11.53
CA GLY A 38 -14.08 -5.73 10.17
C GLY A 38 -13.05 -6.12 9.10
N VAL A 39 -12.13 -7.02 9.42
CA VAL A 39 -11.05 -7.43 8.50
C VAL A 39 -11.47 -8.69 7.75
N SER A 40 -11.61 -8.56 6.44
CA SER A 40 -11.93 -9.68 5.54
C SER A 40 -10.70 -10.27 4.87
N LYS A 41 -9.76 -9.42 4.43
CA LYS A 41 -8.54 -9.80 3.73
C LYS A 41 -7.38 -8.92 4.16
N MET A 42 -6.19 -9.51 4.30
CA MET A 42 -4.96 -8.79 4.64
C MET A 42 -3.98 -8.91 3.47
N ALA A 43 -3.70 -7.79 2.79
CA ALA A 43 -2.72 -7.77 1.71
C ALA A 43 -1.31 -8.02 2.28
N ILE A 44 -0.50 -8.80 1.56
CA ILE A 44 0.88 -9.10 1.91
C ILE A 44 1.79 -8.86 0.70
N VAL A 45 2.99 -8.36 0.95
CA VAL A 45 4.01 -8.19 -0.08
C VAL A 45 4.54 -9.54 -0.54
N ASP A 46 4.87 -9.65 -1.83
CA ASP A 46 5.64 -10.79 -2.34
C ASP A 46 7.12 -10.62 -1.94
N THR A 47 7.88 -11.71 -2.00
CA THR A 47 9.33 -11.80 -1.77
C THR A 47 10.18 -10.79 -2.53
N ASN A 48 9.69 -10.28 -3.66
CA ASN A 48 10.37 -9.28 -4.49
C ASN A 48 9.78 -7.87 -4.33
N GLN A 49 9.05 -7.61 -3.24
CA GLN A 49 8.43 -6.32 -2.98
C GLN A 49 8.80 -5.79 -1.60
N ASP A 50 9.15 -4.52 -1.54
CA ASP A 50 9.47 -3.77 -0.33
C ASP A 50 8.75 -2.40 -0.35
N PRO A 51 8.81 -1.59 0.73
CA PRO A 51 8.16 -0.29 0.77
C PRO A 51 8.57 0.66 -0.37
N ALA A 52 9.84 0.61 -0.81
CA ALA A 52 10.32 1.42 -1.93
C ALA A 52 9.63 1.01 -3.24
N CYS A 53 9.45 -0.29 -3.48
CA CYS A 53 8.70 -0.81 -4.62
C CYS A 53 7.24 -0.35 -4.59
N LEU A 54 6.58 -0.37 -3.42
CA LEU A 54 5.18 0.08 -3.30
C LEU A 54 5.05 1.57 -3.63
N ALA A 55 5.91 2.40 -3.04
CA ALA A 55 5.93 3.85 -3.28
C ALA A 55 6.25 4.19 -4.75
N ALA A 56 7.24 3.51 -5.33
CA ALA A 56 7.63 3.71 -6.72
C ALA A 56 6.51 3.33 -7.69
N ASN A 57 5.76 2.24 -7.43
CA ASN A 57 4.63 1.86 -8.28
C ASN A 57 3.49 2.88 -8.21
N ALA A 58 3.15 3.37 -7.01
CA ALA A 58 2.14 4.43 -6.87
C ALA A 58 2.58 5.71 -7.60
N CYS A 59 3.82 6.15 -7.39
CA CYS A 59 4.41 7.32 -8.04
C CYS A 59 4.40 7.18 -9.58
N LEU A 60 4.80 6.02 -10.10
CA LEU A 60 4.79 5.76 -11.53
C LEU A 60 3.37 5.83 -12.13
N THR A 61 2.37 5.33 -11.40
CA THR A 61 0.96 5.40 -11.85
C THR A 61 0.45 6.83 -11.95
N ILE A 62 0.66 7.67 -10.92
CA ILE A 62 0.18 9.06 -10.95
C ILE A 62 0.92 9.88 -12.01
N MET A 63 2.23 9.68 -12.17
CA MET A 63 3.00 10.36 -13.21
C MET A 63 2.51 9.99 -14.62
N LYS A 64 2.25 8.70 -14.87
CA LYS A 64 1.70 8.22 -16.15
C LYS A 64 0.30 8.77 -16.42
N ASN A 65 -0.58 8.77 -15.41
CA ASN A 65 -1.94 9.28 -15.53
C ASN A 65 -1.97 10.77 -15.90
N ASN A 66 -1.03 11.54 -15.33
CA ASN A 66 -0.93 12.99 -15.54
C ASN A 66 0.07 13.38 -16.65
N LYS A 67 0.67 12.41 -17.35
CA LYS A 67 1.69 12.63 -18.39
C LYS A 67 2.86 13.51 -17.93
N MET A 68 3.24 13.37 -16.66
CA MET A 68 4.31 14.13 -16.04
C MET A 68 5.66 13.47 -16.31
N SER A 69 6.70 14.28 -16.47
CA SER A 69 8.09 13.83 -16.45
C SER A 69 8.75 14.12 -15.09
N PRO A 70 9.83 13.42 -14.72
CA PRO A 70 10.53 13.69 -13.45
C PRO A 70 11.01 15.15 -13.31
N GLU A 71 11.31 15.82 -14.43
CA GLU A 71 11.75 17.22 -14.46
C GLU A 71 10.64 18.20 -14.04
N ASP A 72 9.37 17.79 -14.10
CA ASP A 72 8.23 18.59 -13.62
C ASP A 72 8.13 18.63 -12.08
N ILE A 73 8.86 17.75 -11.38
CA ILE A 73 8.77 17.60 -9.92
C ILE A 73 9.86 18.42 -9.22
N GLY A 74 9.47 19.58 -8.69
CA GLY A 74 10.39 20.42 -7.92
C GLY A 74 10.74 19.88 -6.52
N ARG A 75 9.97 18.92 -6.01
CA ARG A 75 10.12 18.41 -4.64
C ARG A 75 9.40 17.07 -4.44
N LEU A 76 10.08 16.12 -3.81
CA LEU A 76 9.53 14.83 -3.42
C LEU A 76 9.76 14.62 -1.92
N TYR A 77 8.71 14.21 -1.22
CA TYR A 77 8.76 13.81 0.17
C TYR A 77 8.39 12.33 0.28
N VAL A 78 9.13 11.61 1.10
CA VAL A 78 8.86 10.21 1.42
C VAL A 78 8.74 10.09 2.93
N SER A 79 7.70 9.40 3.39
CA SER A 79 7.48 9.10 4.79
C SER A 79 7.11 7.63 4.92
N THR A 80 7.78 6.92 5.82
CA THR A 80 7.58 5.49 6.07
C THR A 80 8.00 5.18 7.51
N GLU A 81 7.31 4.23 8.14
CA GLU A 81 7.75 3.60 9.40
C GLU A 81 8.43 2.25 9.17
N SER A 82 8.42 1.77 7.93
CA SER A 82 9.10 0.54 7.51
C SER A 82 10.46 0.92 6.92
N SER A 83 11.52 0.77 7.70
CA SER A 83 12.89 1.05 7.25
C SER A 83 13.38 -0.02 6.28
N PHE A 84 14.08 0.40 5.23
CA PHE A 84 14.81 -0.49 4.32
C PHE A 84 16.29 -0.62 4.73
N ASP A 85 16.85 0.46 5.30
CA ASP A 85 18.25 0.58 5.73
C ASP A 85 18.26 1.53 6.95
N GLU A 86 18.91 1.14 8.04
CA GLU A 86 19.02 1.93 9.28
C GLU A 86 20.28 2.81 9.32
#